data_AF-C4GE18-F1
#
_entry.id   AF-C4GE18-F1
#
_cell.length_a   1.000
_cell.length_b   1.000
_cell.length_c   1.000
_cell.angle_alpha   90.00
_cell.angle_beta   90.00
_cell.angle_gamma   90.00
#
_symmetry.space_group_name_H-M   'P 1'
#
loop_
_entity.id
_entity.type
_entity.pdbx_description
1 polymer ?
#
loop_
_entity_poly.entity_id
_entity_poly.type
_entity_poly.pdbx_seq_one_letter_code
_entity_poly.pdbx_strand_id
1 'polypeptide(L)' 'MKTNDRPLTDLMKAVDNGAAQLPDFQRGWVWDDGRIKALILSVIHNFPVGAAM' A
#
# COMPACT_ATOMS: atom_id res chain seq x y z
N MET A 1 -13.43 -14.64 -2.92
CA MET A 1 -12.46 -13.52 -2.95
C MET A 1 -11.16 -14.06 -2.37
N LYS A 2 -10.14 -14.31 -3.21
CA LYS A 2 -8.82 -14.76 -2.71
C LYS A 2 -8.06 -13.51 -2.30
N THR A 3 -7.76 -13.39 -1.00
CA THR A 3 -6.76 -12.40 -0.57
C THR A 3 -5.41 -12.86 -1.12
N ASN A 4 -4.65 -11.92 -1.65
CA ASN A 4 -3.36 -12.20 -2.24
C ASN A 4 -2.30 -11.88 -1.17
N ASP A 5 -1.99 -12.87 -0.34
CA ASP A 5 -1.04 -12.78 0.79
C ASP A 5 0.41 -12.65 0.29
N ARG A 6 0.71 -11.60 -0.48
CA ARG A 6 2.07 -11.29 -0.92
C ARG A 6 2.71 -10.31 0.05
N PRO A 7 3.98 -10.52 0.44
CA PRO A 7 4.76 -9.53 1.15
C PRO A 7 4.73 -8.18 0.43
N LEU A 8 4.61 -7.08 1.19
CA LEU A 8 4.69 -5.72 0.65
C LEU A 8 5.98 -5.49 -0.14
N THR A 9 7.09 -6.11 0.29
CA THR A 9 8.38 -6.05 -0.41
C THR A 9 8.32 -6.56 -1.84
N ASP A 10 7.49 -7.56 -2.12
CA ASP A 10 7.37 -8.12 -3.47
C ASP A 10 6.53 -7.22 -4.37
N LEU A 11 5.52 -6.54 -3.80
CA LEU A 11 4.79 -5.48 -4.48
C LEU A 11 5.71 -4.29 -4.81
N MET A 12 6.57 -3.86 -3.89
CA MET A 12 7.52 -2.78 -4.14
C MET A 12 8.51 -3.11 -5.26
N LYS A 13 9.04 -4.33 -5.29
CA LYS A 13 9.90 -4.80 -6.40
C LYS A 13 9.16 -4.85 -7.73
N ALA A 14 7.89 -5.25 -7.74
CA ALA A 14 7.07 -5.27 -8.94
C ALA A 14 6.78 -3.86 -9.47
N VAL A 15 6.66 -2.86 -8.60
CA VAL A 15 6.55 -1.47 -9.02
C VAL A 15 7.87 -0.96 -9.59
N ASP A 16 8.98 -1.24 -8.90
CA ASP A 16 10.32 -0.82 -9.30
C ASP A 16 10.74 -1.39 -10.68
N ASN A 17 10.40 -2.65 -10.95
CA ASN A 17 10.70 -3.29 -12.24
C ASN A 17 9.65 -3.02 -13.34
N GLY A 18 8.60 -2.23 -13.04
CA GLY A 18 7.52 -1.90 -13.97
C GLY A 18 6.52 -3.02 -14.25
N ALA A 19 6.58 -4.16 -13.56
CA ALA A 19 5.60 -5.25 -13.68
C ALA A 19 4.26 -4.92 -13.01
N ALA A 20 4.25 -3.95 -12.09
CA ALA A 20 3.06 -3.37 -11.49
C ALA A 20 3.10 -1.85 -11.68
N GLN A 21 1.99 -1.26 -12.11
CA GLN A 21 1.85 0.17 -12.21
C GLN A 21 0.63 0.62 -11.43
N LEU A 22 0.75 1.76 -10.76
CA LEU A 22 -0.41 2.45 -10.22
C LEU A 22 -1.18 3.04 -11.40
N PRO A 23 -2.51 2.84 -11.48
CA PRO A 23 -3.34 3.54 -12.45
C PRO A 23 -3.17 5.05 -12.29
N ASP A 24 -3.24 5.78 -13.41
CA ASP A 24 -3.40 7.23 -13.33
C ASP A 24 -4.73 7.55 -12.65
N PHE A 25 -4.66 7.92 -11.37
CA PHE A 25 -5.82 8.38 -10.64
C PHE A 25 -6.17 9.78 -11.15
N GLN A 26 -7.38 9.94 -11.68
CA GLN A 26 -7.89 11.26 -12.05
C GLN A 26 -8.16 12.19 -10.84
N ARG A 27 -7.84 11.74 -9.63
CA ARG A 27 -8.02 12.47 -8.38
C ARG A 27 -6.67 12.62 -7.70
N GLY A 28 -6.39 13.83 -7.23
CA GLY A 28 -5.17 14.13 -6.47
C GLY A 28 -5.05 13.30 -5.19
N TRP A 29 -3.85 13.29 -4.63
CA TRP A 29 -3.52 12.63 -3.38
C TRP A 29 -4.50 13.01 -2.24
N VAL A 30 -5.17 12.01 -1.65
CA VAL A 30 -6.23 12.21 -0.63
C VAL A 30 -5.79 11.88 0.80
N TRP A 31 -4.53 11.51 0.99
CA TRP A 31 -3.98 11.16 2.29
C TRP A 31 -3.32 12.38 2.93
N ASP A 32 -3.78 12.76 4.12
CA ASP A 32 -3.10 13.76 4.94
C ASP A 32 -1.95 13.12 5.75
N ASP A 33 -1.04 13.96 6.23
CA ASP A 33 0.12 13.56 7.04
C ASP A 33 -0.25 12.70 8.26
N GLY A 34 -1.41 12.94 8.87
CA GLY A 34 -1.89 12.19 10.03
C GLY A 34 -2.20 10.75 9.68
N ARG A 35 -2.91 10.52 8.57
CA ARG A 35 -3.20 9.18 8.05
C ARG A 35 -1.94 8.43 7.64
N ILE A 36 -0.97 9.12 7.03
CA ILE A 36 0.33 8.52 6.66
C ILE A 36 1.08 8.06 7.91
N LYS A 37 1.19 8.92 8.94
CA LYS A 37 1.87 8.58 10.20
C LYS A 37 1.18 7.42 10.92
N ALA A 38 -0.15 7.39 10.94
CA ALA A 38 -0.92 6.31 11.55
C ALA A 38 -0.69 4.97 10.83
N LEU A 39 -0.59 4.97 9.50
CA LEU A 39 -0.28 3.77 8.71
C LEU A 39 1.12 3.23 9.05
N ILE A 40 2.13 4.11 9.08
CA ILE A 40 3.50 3.72 9.44
C ILE A 40 3.53 3.14 10.86
N LEU A 41 2.82 3.77 11.80
CA LEU A 41 2.72 3.29 13.18
C LEU A 41 2.14 1.88 13.25
N SER A 42 1.08 1.58 12.48
CA SER A 42 0.51 0.24 12.41
C SER A 42 1.49 -0.79 11.85
N VAL A 43 2.25 -0.44 10.81
CA VAL A 43 3.28 -1.33 10.23
C VAL A 43 4.37 -1.64 11.26
N ILE A 44 4.85 -0.62 11.99
CA ILE A 44 5.87 -0.79 13.04
C ILE A 44 5.38 -1.72 14.15
N HIS A 45 4.12 -1.55 14.57
CA HIS A 45 3.52 -2.37 15.64
C HIS A 45 2.95 -3.71 15.13
N ASN A 46 3.11 -4.01 13.85
CA ASN A 46 2.58 -5.20 13.20
C ASN A 46 1.07 -5.38 13.41
N PHE A 47 0.34 -4.26 13.47
CA PHE A 47 -1.12 -4.26 13.55
C PHE A 47 -1.71 -4.65 12.19
N PRO A 48 -2.89 -5.32 12.17
CA PRO A 48 -3.56 -5.63 10.92
C PRO A 48 -3.95 -4.33 10.21
N VAL A 49 -3.35 -4.10 9.05
CA VAL A 49 -3.71 -3.03 8.13
C VAL A 49 -4.70 -3.63 7.13
N GLY A 50 -5.83 -2.95 6.90
CA GLY A 50 -6.92 -3.46 6.05
C GLY A 50 -6.47 -3.86 4.63
N ALA A 51 -7.29 -4.66 3.96
CA ALA A 51 -7.00 -5.11 2.60
C ALA A 51 -7.08 -3.93 1.61
N ALA A 52 -6.04 -3.72 0.82
CA ALA A 52 -6.12 -2.93 -0.41
C ALA A 52 -6.76 -3.79 -1.51
N MET A 53 -7.70 -3.21 -2.26
CA MET A 53 -8.40 -3.86 -3.37
C MET A 53 -7.75 -3.51 -4.70
#